data_AF-A0A3A6V762-F1
#
_entry.id   AF-A0A3A6V762-F1
#
_cell.length_a   1.000
_cell.length_b   1.000
_cell.length_c   1.000
_cell.angle_alpha   90.00
_cell.angle_beta   90.00
_cell.angle_gamma   90.00
#
_symmetry.space_group_name_H-M   'P 1'
#
loop_
_entity.id
_entity.type
_entity.pdbx_description
1 polymer ?
#
loop_
_entity_poly.entity_id
_entity_poly.type
_entity_poly.pdbx_seq_one_letter_code
_entity_poly.pdbx_strand_id
1 'polypeptide(L)'
;MFFTKDHEINSNDTVKFLRAFPVQEFWRFFIERSRYDYRESLYRFVYKQLMGIGEDELTKTSLETILEHELFKELTLEDYEDTLWEISRGSSSIFDFLNLDSEGQQEKKLKDFLDMHRGWVGFESKEPGYLLGMTKGLCFVLDSIRQNSQLNVDFIKKLHGTCLKDVKNTRKSTKPGKFRDDRDVAAWDIIPGTCNSYEGLLENIVYLKSIQGKYQTDMNLMFAEDPSFTELSSPKENNSEVEIWVQKEKGKRAYEVFTSFKSCDPGELAKKIWMAAKEGMHVQYVTSENGGGLLDRVHEDCIQQLEDSLKKATSKQEKLVSIFTFLKHVVLFHPFDDGVGRTYSMLLMQYLLMRENLMPVMFEDSNMIPGLSVEQLVNEYLRAEKEMLLVLNDPNYIKGSKFSNPNVDTDSLLKSQDSEHQAMFQGCLSLLKIAFHELELSAATNSLPNKISETPTTTKRV
;
A
#
# COMPACT_ATOMS: atom_id res chain seq x y z
N MET A 1 13.54 -29.38 6.80
CA MET A 1 14.99 -29.62 6.67
C MET A 1 15.66 -28.28 6.90
N PHE A 2 16.52 -28.21 7.91
CA PHE A 2 16.93 -26.98 8.61
C PHE A 2 17.87 -26.10 7.79
N PHE A 3 17.73 -24.79 8.01
CA PHE A 3 18.53 -23.70 7.48
C PHE A 3 20.04 -23.97 7.52
N THR A 4 20.72 -23.78 6.39
CA THR A 4 22.19 -23.65 6.27
C THR A 4 22.42 -22.50 5.29
N LYS A 5 23.29 -21.50 5.47
CA LYS A 5 24.57 -21.36 6.18
C LYS A 5 24.77 -19.90 6.61
N ASP A 6 25.49 -19.73 7.71
CA ASP A 6 26.38 -18.61 8.06
C ASP A 6 26.17 -17.27 7.34
N HIS A 7 25.17 -16.52 7.81
CA HIS A 7 25.29 -15.07 7.91
C HIS A 7 25.22 -14.72 9.39
N GLU A 8 26.26 -14.06 9.92
CA GLU A 8 26.20 -13.37 11.21
C GLU A 8 25.14 -12.27 11.12
N ILE A 9 23.87 -12.65 11.28
CA ILE A 9 22.77 -11.74 11.54
C ILE A 9 22.82 -11.47 13.04
N ASN A 10 23.46 -10.37 13.42
CA ASN A 10 23.46 -9.83 14.78
C ASN A 10 22.03 -9.71 15.29
N SER A 11 21.55 -10.70 16.05
CA SER A 11 20.17 -10.84 16.54
C SER A 11 19.10 -10.85 15.43
N ASN A 12 18.15 -11.80 15.47
CA ASN A 12 17.03 -11.85 14.54
C ASN A 12 16.31 -10.48 14.50
N ASP A 13 16.33 -9.78 13.34
CA ASP A 13 15.84 -8.41 13.20
C ASP A 13 14.35 -8.32 13.57
N THR A 14 13.57 -9.35 13.24
CA THR A 14 12.18 -9.49 13.66
C THR A 14 12.07 -9.57 15.19
N VAL A 15 12.90 -10.37 15.86
CA VAL A 15 12.91 -10.45 17.33
C VAL A 15 13.32 -9.13 17.97
N LYS A 16 14.32 -8.44 17.40
CA LYS A 16 14.74 -7.11 17.85
C LYS A 16 13.59 -6.12 17.74
N PHE A 17 12.88 -6.13 16.62
CA PHE A 17 11.67 -5.33 16.41
C PHE A 17 10.59 -5.63 17.45
N LEU A 18 10.21 -6.91 17.62
CA LEU A 18 9.15 -7.32 18.54
C LEU A 18 9.42 -6.89 20.00
N ARG A 19 10.69 -6.85 20.41
CA ARG A 19 11.09 -6.47 21.77
C ARG A 19 11.17 -4.98 22.01
N ALA A 20 11.62 -4.22 21.02
CA ALA A 20 12.00 -2.82 21.21
C ALA A 20 11.03 -1.82 20.57
N PHE A 21 10.18 -2.24 19.63
CA PHE A 21 9.26 -1.32 18.97
C PHE A 21 8.24 -0.75 19.96
N PRO A 22 8.04 0.58 20.00
CA PRO A 22 6.99 1.19 20.82
C PRO A 22 5.62 0.83 20.26
N VAL A 23 5.03 -0.27 20.72
CA VAL A 23 3.79 -0.84 20.16
C VAL A 23 2.60 0.13 20.18
N GLN A 24 2.58 1.15 21.04
CA GLN A 24 1.59 2.23 20.98
C GLN A 24 1.64 3.04 19.67
N GLU A 25 2.73 3.01 18.93
CA GLU A 25 2.89 3.71 17.65
C GLU A 25 2.49 2.83 16.45
N PHE A 26 1.84 1.68 16.66
CA PHE A 26 1.53 0.71 15.61
C PHE A 26 0.74 1.28 14.43
N TRP A 27 -0.12 2.27 14.66
CA TRP A 27 -0.94 2.90 13.64
C TRP A 27 -0.10 3.52 12.51
N ARG A 28 1.16 3.84 12.79
CA ARG A 28 2.12 4.39 11.82
C ARG A 28 2.51 3.44 10.70
N PHE A 29 2.30 2.14 10.86
CA PHE A 29 2.45 1.17 9.77
C PHE A 29 1.33 1.24 8.74
N PHE A 30 0.20 1.82 9.12
CA PHE A 30 -1.01 1.82 8.32
C PHE A 30 -1.30 3.19 7.73
N ILE A 31 -0.46 4.18 8.02
CA ILE A 31 -0.67 5.55 7.59
C ILE A 31 0.63 6.06 7.02
N GLU A 32 0.52 6.64 5.83
CA GLU A 32 1.65 7.24 5.14
C GLU A 32 2.14 8.44 5.95
N ARG A 33 3.46 8.59 6.04
CA ARG A 33 4.08 9.63 6.86
C ARG A 33 3.68 11.03 6.42
N SER A 34 3.54 11.22 5.10
CA SER A 34 3.03 12.45 4.48
C SER A 34 1.61 12.80 4.93
N ARG A 35 0.88 11.86 5.55
CA ARG A 35 -0.50 12.00 6.01
C ARG A 35 -0.64 11.88 7.53
N TYR A 36 0.46 11.87 8.29
CA TYR A 36 0.39 11.92 9.75
C TYR A 36 -0.27 13.20 10.24
N ASP A 37 0.01 14.36 9.65
CA ASP A 37 -0.75 15.57 9.90
C ASP A 37 -1.01 16.26 8.57
N TYR A 38 -2.17 15.97 7.98
CA TYR A 38 -2.53 16.45 6.64
C TYR A 38 -3.23 17.81 6.67
N ARG A 39 -3.36 18.42 7.86
CA ARG A 39 -4.20 19.60 8.07
C ARG A 39 -3.72 20.81 7.30
N GLU A 40 -2.41 21.09 7.29
CA GLU A 40 -1.88 22.25 6.55
C GLU A 40 -2.22 22.16 5.05
N SER A 41 -2.02 20.99 4.45
CA SER A 41 -2.38 20.77 3.04
C SER A 41 -3.87 21.00 2.80
N LEU A 42 -4.73 20.55 3.71
CA LEU A 42 -6.17 20.78 3.62
C LEU A 42 -6.55 22.25 3.81
N TYR A 43 -5.98 22.94 4.80
CA TYR A 43 -6.20 24.36 5.03
C TYR A 43 -5.83 25.19 3.81
N ARG A 44 -4.66 24.92 3.24
CA ARG A 44 -4.19 25.59 2.01
C ARG A 44 -5.10 25.27 0.83
N PHE A 45 -5.50 24.01 0.66
CA PHE A 45 -6.41 23.60 -0.41
C PHE A 45 -7.74 24.35 -0.32
N VAL A 46 -8.39 24.31 0.84
CA VAL A 46 -9.69 24.97 1.07
C VAL A 46 -9.58 26.48 0.90
N TYR A 47 -8.54 27.10 1.48
CA TYR A 47 -8.30 28.53 1.34
C TYR A 47 -8.11 28.95 -0.12
N LYS A 48 -7.34 28.15 -0.90
CA LYS A 48 -7.16 28.38 -2.33
C LYS A 48 -8.49 28.36 -3.09
N GLN A 49 -9.34 27.38 -2.82
CA GLN A 49 -10.63 27.25 -3.51
C GLN A 49 -11.55 28.44 -3.18
N LEU A 50 -11.68 28.80 -1.91
CA LEU A 50 -12.60 29.84 -1.47
C LEU A 50 -12.14 31.25 -1.84
N MET A 51 -10.83 31.50 -1.80
CA MET A 51 -10.27 32.82 -2.09
C MET A 51 -9.93 33.03 -3.57
N GLY A 52 -9.94 31.96 -4.38
CA GLY A 52 -9.57 32.03 -5.80
C GLY A 52 -8.12 32.46 -6.04
N ILE A 53 -7.22 32.24 -5.08
CA ILE A 53 -5.82 32.67 -5.17
C ILE A 53 -4.97 31.66 -5.96
N GLY A 54 -3.92 32.16 -6.61
CA GLY A 54 -2.94 31.34 -7.32
C GLY A 54 -1.98 30.59 -6.39
N GLU A 55 -1.32 29.54 -6.89
CA GLU A 55 -0.34 28.75 -6.12
C GLU A 55 0.83 29.59 -5.59
N ASP A 56 1.34 30.54 -6.40
CA ASP A 56 2.45 31.41 -6.01
C ASP A 56 2.11 32.32 -4.82
N GLU A 57 0.85 32.72 -4.72
CA GLU A 57 0.32 33.53 -3.62
C GLU A 57 0.04 32.67 -2.39
N LEU A 58 -0.59 31.50 -2.59
CA LEU A 58 -0.86 30.53 -1.54
C LEU A 58 0.42 30.10 -0.82
N THR A 59 1.51 29.86 -1.56
CA THR A 59 2.81 29.44 -1.02
C THR A 59 3.45 30.53 -0.14
N LYS A 60 3.18 31.82 -0.44
CA LYS A 60 3.68 32.96 0.35
C LYS A 60 2.80 33.27 1.56
N THR A 61 1.56 32.78 1.57
CA THR A 61 0.62 33.01 2.67
C THR A 61 0.98 32.11 3.84
N SER A 62 1.23 32.72 5.01
CA SER A 62 1.54 31.98 6.23
C SER A 62 0.33 31.15 6.70
N LEU A 63 0.58 30.05 7.39
CA LEU A 63 -0.50 29.22 7.93
C LEU A 63 -1.32 29.99 8.98
N GLU A 64 -0.67 30.84 9.76
CA GLU A 64 -1.31 31.72 10.73
C GLU A 64 -2.32 32.65 10.05
N THR A 65 -1.92 33.28 8.93
CA THR A 65 -2.82 34.14 8.14
C THR A 65 -4.02 33.36 7.61
N ILE A 66 -3.81 32.14 7.13
CA ILE A 66 -4.90 31.28 6.65
C ILE A 66 -5.88 30.98 7.79
N LEU A 67 -5.37 30.55 8.95
CA LEU A 67 -6.20 30.15 10.09
C LEU A 67 -6.89 31.33 10.80
N GLU A 68 -6.35 32.54 10.71
CA GLU A 68 -6.98 33.75 11.25
C GLU A 68 -8.12 34.28 10.38
N HIS A 69 -8.24 33.79 9.14
CA HIS A 69 -9.29 34.20 8.22
C HIS A 69 -10.68 33.77 8.72
N GLU A 70 -11.69 34.62 8.52
CA GLU A 70 -13.07 34.40 9.03
C GLU A 70 -13.68 33.08 8.54
N LEU A 71 -13.31 32.65 7.33
CA LEU A 71 -13.67 31.35 6.74
C LEU A 71 -13.37 30.16 7.66
N PHE A 72 -12.27 30.17 8.41
CA PHE A 72 -11.95 29.04 9.32
C PHE A 72 -12.51 29.23 10.74
N LYS A 73 -13.13 30.36 11.03
CA LYS A 73 -13.72 30.66 12.35
C LYS A 73 -15.21 30.35 12.39
N GLU A 74 -15.93 30.71 11.34
CA GLU A 74 -17.41 30.73 11.35
C GLU A 74 -18.05 29.73 10.39
N LEU A 75 -17.34 29.33 9.33
CA LEU A 75 -17.94 28.55 8.25
C LEU A 75 -18.25 27.11 8.70
N THR A 76 -19.50 26.69 8.47
CA THR A 76 -19.93 25.29 8.68
C THR A 76 -19.60 24.43 7.47
N LEU A 77 -19.81 23.11 7.58
CA LEU A 77 -19.68 22.20 6.45
C LEU A 77 -20.73 22.46 5.36
N GLU A 78 -21.97 22.76 5.76
CA GLU A 78 -23.05 23.11 4.82
C GLU A 78 -22.71 24.40 4.06
N ASP A 79 -22.30 25.46 4.77
CA ASP A 79 -21.87 26.72 4.14
C ASP A 79 -20.72 26.50 3.13
N TYR A 80 -19.79 25.61 3.46
CA TYR A 80 -18.68 25.26 2.57
C TYR A 80 -19.16 24.55 1.30
N GLU A 81 -20.04 23.58 1.45
CA GLU A 81 -20.59 22.83 0.32
C GLU A 81 -21.39 23.74 -0.61
N ASP A 82 -22.23 24.62 -0.06
CA ASP A 82 -22.98 25.60 -0.83
C ASP A 82 -22.03 26.55 -1.58
N THR A 83 -21.01 27.08 -0.89
CA THR A 83 -20.03 27.97 -1.50
C THR A 83 -19.25 27.28 -2.62
N LEU A 84 -18.81 26.04 -2.39
CA LEU A 84 -18.14 25.24 -3.42
C LEU A 84 -19.07 24.94 -4.60
N TRP A 85 -20.34 24.67 -4.35
CA TRP A 85 -21.31 24.40 -5.39
C TRP A 85 -21.46 25.61 -6.32
N GLU A 86 -21.50 26.81 -5.74
CA GLU A 86 -21.52 28.07 -6.48
C GLU A 86 -20.23 28.30 -7.28
N ILE A 87 -19.05 28.14 -6.65
CA ILE A 87 -17.74 28.34 -7.28
C ILE A 87 -17.52 27.34 -8.43
N SER A 88 -17.84 26.07 -8.18
CA SER A 88 -17.61 24.96 -9.11
C SER A 88 -18.67 24.87 -10.21
N ARG A 89 -19.73 25.69 -10.15
CA ARG A 89 -20.92 25.61 -11.00
C ARG A 89 -21.52 24.20 -11.03
N GLY A 90 -21.54 23.52 -9.89
CA GLY A 90 -22.07 22.17 -9.73
C GLY A 90 -21.14 21.04 -10.18
N SER A 91 -19.82 21.23 -10.17
CA SER A 91 -18.86 20.15 -10.46
C SER A 91 -18.56 19.32 -9.21
N SER A 92 -18.95 18.04 -9.22
CA SER A 92 -18.84 17.13 -8.06
C SER A 92 -17.39 16.81 -7.63
N SER A 93 -16.40 17.00 -8.51
CA SER A 93 -15.02 16.54 -8.30
C SER A 93 -14.28 17.19 -7.13
N ILE A 94 -14.73 18.35 -6.65
CA ILE A 94 -14.12 19.04 -5.51
C ILE A 94 -14.65 18.46 -4.18
N PHE A 95 -15.91 18.01 -4.17
CA PHE A 95 -16.55 17.38 -3.01
C PHE A 95 -15.92 16.01 -2.71
N ASP A 96 -15.59 15.25 -3.77
CA ASP A 96 -14.96 13.94 -3.66
C ASP A 96 -13.58 13.99 -2.98
N PHE A 97 -12.81 15.08 -3.16
CA PHE A 97 -11.45 15.19 -2.62
C PHE A 97 -11.41 15.23 -1.08
N LEU A 98 -12.36 15.96 -0.48
CA LEU A 98 -12.46 16.07 0.97
C LEU A 98 -13.29 14.92 1.57
N ASN A 99 -13.96 14.13 0.71
CA ASN A 99 -14.93 13.11 1.10
C ASN A 99 -15.93 13.70 2.11
N LEU A 100 -16.42 14.89 1.77
CA LEU A 100 -17.40 15.61 2.57
C LEU A 100 -18.74 14.91 2.38
N ASP A 101 -19.10 14.12 3.37
CA ASP A 101 -20.48 13.73 3.59
C ASP A 101 -20.99 14.62 4.74
N SER A 102 -21.60 15.76 4.39
CA SER A 102 -22.22 16.64 5.37
C SER A 102 -23.50 16.04 5.97
N GLU A 103 -23.98 14.90 5.46
CA GLU A 103 -25.21 14.28 5.94
C GLU A 103 -25.08 13.90 7.42
N GLY A 104 -25.75 14.66 8.28
CA GLY A 104 -25.71 14.51 9.74
C GLY A 104 -24.57 15.27 10.44
N GLN A 105 -23.77 16.06 9.70
CA GLN A 105 -22.72 16.94 10.24
C GLN A 105 -22.81 18.39 9.74
N GLN A 106 -23.97 18.80 9.22
CA GLN A 106 -24.15 20.09 8.54
C GLN A 106 -23.67 21.29 9.38
N GLU A 107 -24.03 21.31 10.67
CA GLU A 107 -23.71 22.40 11.60
C GLU A 107 -22.26 22.34 12.13
N LYS A 108 -21.48 21.30 11.80
CA LYS A 108 -20.10 21.18 12.27
C LYS A 108 -19.24 22.24 11.61
N LYS A 109 -18.38 22.89 12.38
CA LYS A 109 -17.43 23.86 11.83
C LYS A 109 -16.47 23.16 10.87
N LEU A 110 -16.23 23.79 9.70
CA LEU A 110 -15.29 23.29 8.71
C LEU A 110 -13.91 23.03 9.31
N LYS A 111 -13.42 23.95 10.14
CA LYS A 111 -12.13 23.80 10.81
C LYS A 111 -12.07 22.56 11.70
N ASP A 112 -13.14 22.26 12.45
CA ASP A 112 -13.19 21.09 13.33
C ASP A 112 -13.16 19.79 12.51
N PHE A 113 -13.78 19.78 11.33
CA PHE A 113 -13.67 18.66 10.39
C PHE A 113 -12.25 18.48 9.82
N LEU A 114 -11.61 19.57 9.39
CA LEU A 114 -10.25 19.53 8.89
C LEU A 114 -9.26 19.09 9.98
N ASP A 115 -9.44 19.54 11.22
CA ASP A 115 -8.58 19.20 12.35
C ASP A 115 -8.59 17.71 12.71
N MET A 116 -9.59 16.93 12.28
CA MET A 116 -9.63 15.48 12.45
C MET A 116 -8.58 14.74 11.61
N HIS A 117 -7.98 15.38 10.61
CA HIS A 117 -7.04 14.76 9.68
C HIS A 117 -5.61 14.64 10.25
N ARG A 118 -5.53 14.06 11.45
CA ARG A 118 -4.31 13.82 12.22
C ARG A 118 -4.22 12.36 12.64
N GLY A 119 -3.08 11.75 12.33
CA GLY A 119 -2.81 10.35 12.55
C GLY A 119 -3.92 9.48 11.98
N TRP A 120 -4.35 8.52 12.79
CA TRP A 120 -5.37 7.54 12.41
C TRP A 120 -6.80 8.04 12.44
N VAL A 121 -7.08 9.14 13.14
CA VAL A 121 -8.45 9.66 13.31
C VAL A 121 -9.04 10.08 11.97
N GLY A 122 -8.25 10.71 11.11
CA GLY A 122 -8.72 11.12 9.77
C GLY A 122 -9.08 9.94 8.88
N PHE A 123 -8.37 8.81 9.01
CA PHE A 123 -8.68 7.60 8.26
C PHE A 123 -9.89 6.88 8.82
N GLU A 124 -9.99 6.77 10.15
CA GLU A 124 -11.15 6.20 10.82
C GLU A 124 -12.43 7.00 10.53
N SER A 125 -12.34 8.33 10.47
CA SER A 125 -13.48 9.18 10.12
C SER A 125 -13.92 9.00 8.67
N LYS A 126 -12.98 8.79 7.74
CA LYS A 126 -13.32 8.58 6.32
C LYS A 126 -13.89 7.19 6.08
N GLU A 127 -13.29 6.19 6.72
CA GLU A 127 -13.64 4.78 6.57
C GLU A 127 -13.76 4.12 7.94
N PRO A 128 -14.91 4.28 8.63
CA PRO A 128 -15.10 3.70 9.95
C PRO A 128 -14.82 2.20 9.97
N GLY A 129 -14.04 1.74 10.94
CA GLY A 129 -13.48 0.40 11.03
C GLY A 129 -12.03 0.29 10.53
N TYR A 130 -11.46 1.33 9.93
CA TYR A 130 -10.11 1.32 9.34
C TYR A 130 -9.05 0.83 10.32
N LEU A 131 -8.93 1.47 11.49
CA LEU A 131 -7.85 1.17 12.44
C LEU A 131 -7.96 -0.27 12.95
N LEU A 132 -9.18 -0.71 13.27
CA LEU A 132 -9.45 -2.07 13.73
C LEU A 132 -9.18 -3.10 12.64
N GLY A 133 -9.59 -2.83 11.40
CA GLY A 133 -9.32 -3.68 10.24
C GLY A 133 -7.83 -3.87 10.00
N MET A 134 -7.05 -2.79 9.98
CA MET A 134 -5.61 -2.85 9.82
C MET A 134 -4.92 -3.57 10.98
N THR A 135 -5.39 -3.36 12.21
CA THR A 135 -4.88 -4.08 13.39
C THR A 135 -5.13 -5.58 13.30
N LYS A 136 -6.36 -6.00 12.92
CA LYS A 136 -6.69 -7.41 12.69
C LYS A 136 -5.82 -8.00 11.57
N GLY A 137 -5.58 -7.25 10.50
CA GLY A 137 -4.69 -7.65 9.42
C GLY A 137 -3.24 -7.87 9.88
N LEU A 138 -2.70 -6.97 10.71
CA LEU A 138 -1.35 -7.16 11.28
C LEU A 138 -1.31 -8.34 12.26
N CYS A 139 -2.34 -8.54 13.08
CA CYS A 139 -2.42 -9.72 13.95
C CYS A 139 -2.45 -11.02 13.12
N PHE A 140 -3.20 -11.04 12.02
CA PHE A 140 -3.21 -12.18 11.08
C PHE A 140 -1.81 -12.44 10.48
N VAL A 141 -1.08 -11.38 10.10
CA VAL A 141 0.30 -11.49 9.62
C VAL A 141 1.22 -12.11 10.67
N LEU A 142 1.17 -11.63 11.90
CA LEU A 142 2.00 -12.13 13.01
C LEU A 142 1.68 -13.58 13.35
N ASP A 143 0.39 -13.93 13.41
CA ASP A 143 -0.06 -15.29 13.65
C ASP A 143 0.35 -16.24 12.50
N SER A 144 0.30 -15.75 11.26
CA SER A 144 0.74 -16.52 10.09
C SER A 144 2.24 -16.83 10.11
N ILE A 145 3.06 -15.88 10.58
CA ILE A 145 4.50 -16.11 10.80
C ILE A 145 4.70 -17.14 11.90
N ARG A 146 3.97 -17.01 13.02
CA ARG A 146 4.01 -17.95 14.15
C ARG A 146 3.67 -19.38 13.71
N GLN A 147 2.69 -19.52 12.82
CA GLN A 147 2.23 -20.80 12.27
C GLN A 147 3.05 -21.29 11.07
N ASN A 148 4.02 -20.50 10.59
CA ASN A 148 4.77 -20.75 9.36
C ASN A 148 3.85 -21.06 8.16
N SER A 149 2.81 -20.24 8.01
CA SER A 149 1.81 -20.40 6.96
C SER A 149 2.43 -20.22 5.58
N GLN A 150 2.01 -21.04 4.62
CA GLN A 150 2.45 -20.90 3.23
C GLN A 150 1.79 -19.68 2.58
N LEU A 151 2.58 -18.89 1.85
CA LEU A 151 2.04 -17.84 0.98
C LEU A 151 1.39 -18.49 -0.25
N ASN A 152 0.13 -18.14 -0.49
CA ASN A 152 -0.63 -18.51 -1.68
C ASN A 152 -1.71 -17.45 -1.93
N VAL A 153 -2.49 -17.60 -3.01
CA VAL A 153 -3.54 -16.61 -3.34
C VAL A 153 -4.61 -16.52 -2.25
N ASP A 154 -5.00 -17.65 -1.65
CA ASP A 154 -5.94 -17.69 -0.54
C ASP A 154 -5.45 -16.92 0.69
N PHE A 155 -4.14 -16.96 0.96
CA PHE A 155 -3.53 -16.16 2.03
C PHE A 155 -3.76 -14.66 1.79
N ILE A 156 -3.50 -14.19 0.57
CA ILE A 156 -3.66 -12.78 0.20
C ILE A 156 -5.13 -12.36 0.25
N LYS A 157 -6.04 -13.21 -0.27
CA LYS A 157 -7.48 -13.03 -0.18
C LYS A 157 -7.96 -12.98 1.29
N LYS A 158 -7.47 -13.87 2.15
CA LYS A 158 -7.77 -13.84 3.60
C LYS A 158 -7.24 -12.59 4.28
N LEU A 159 -6.03 -12.14 3.94
CA LEU A 159 -5.46 -10.91 4.47
C LEU A 159 -6.33 -9.69 4.10
N HIS A 160 -6.69 -9.55 2.81
CA HIS A 160 -7.58 -8.50 2.34
C HIS A 160 -8.96 -8.57 3.02
N GLY A 161 -9.55 -9.76 3.11
CA GLY A 161 -10.82 -9.96 3.80
C GLY A 161 -10.75 -9.56 5.28
N THR A 162 -9.65 -9.90 5.96
CA THR A 162 -9.45 -9.58 7.38
C THR A 162 -9.37 -8.08 7.62
N CYS A 163 -8.71 -7.31 6.74
CA CYS A 163 -8.55 -5.89 6.94
C CYS A 163 -9.75 -5.05 6.46
N LEU A 164 -10.60 -5.55 5.55
CA LEU A 164 -11.71 -4.78 5.00
C LEU A 164 -13.12 -5.21 5.45
N LYS A 165 -13.30 -6.39 6.05
CA LYS A 165 -14.64 -6.98 6.30
C LYS A 165 -15.65 -6.03 6.97
N ASP A 166 -15.20 -5.25 7.94
CA ASP A 166 -16.06 -4.36 8.75
C ASP A 166 -15.80 -2.87 8.46
N VAL A 167 -15.04 -2.56 7.40
CA VAL A 167 -14.68 -1.18 7.03
C VAL A 167 -15.77 -0.56 6.17
N LYS A 168 -16.31 0.57 6.61
CA LYS A 168 -17.36 1.32 5.92
C LYS A 168 -16.77 2.30 4.90
N ASN A 169 -17.61 2.78 4.00
CA ASN A 169 -17.26 3.76 2.96
C ASN A 169 -16.14 3.32 2.01
N THR A 170 -15.90 2.02 1.92
CA THR A 170 -15.12 1.43 0.82
C THR A 170 -15.89 1.56 -0.49
N ARG A 171 -15.21 1.38 -1.63
CA ARG A 171 -15.90 1.43 -2.93
C ARG A 171 -17.08 0.45 -2.98
N LYS A 172 -18.18 0.86 -3.61
CA LYS A 172 -19.44 0.08 -3.64
C LYS A 172 -19.28 -1.33 -4.22
N SER A 173 -18.32 -1.55 -5.13
CA SER A 173 -18.04 -2.85 -5.73
C SER A 173 -17.17 -3.75 -4.84
N THR A 174 -16.54 -3.20 -3.79
CA THR A 174 -15.58 -3.92 -2.97
C THR A 174 -16.19 -5.14 -2.29
N LYS A 175 -15.61 -6.30 -2.57
CA LYS A 175 -15.91 -7.57 -1.91
C LYS A 175 -14.71 -7.99 -1.07
N PRO A 176 -14.73 -7.77 0.27
CA PRO A 176 -13.63 -8.17 1.14
C PRO A 176 -13.21 -9.63 0.93
N GLY A 177 -11.92 -9.82 0.65
CA GLY A 177 -11.29 -11.12 0.40
C GLY A 177 -11.61 -11.78 -0.93
N LYS A 178 -12.16 -11.05 -1.91
CA LYS A 178 -12.31 -11.52 -3.28
C LYS A 178 -11.61 -10.57 -4.23
N PHE A 179 -10.91 -11.11 -5.23
CA PHE A 179 -10.48 -10.29 -6.36
C PHE A 179 -11.69 -9.71 -7.07
N ARG A 180 -11.47 -8.58 -7.76
CA ARG A 180 -12.48 -7.90 -8.58
C ARG A 180 -12.96 -8.81 -9.72
N ASP A 181 -14.18 -8.58 -10.21
CA ASP A 181 -14.79 -9.44 -11.24
C ASP A 181 -14.34 -9.02 -12.67
N ASP A 182 -14.63 -9.88 -13.66
CA ASP A 182 -14.22 -9.76 -15.07
C ASP A 182 -14.60 -8.43 -15.75
N ARG A 183 -15.68 -7.82 -15.26
CA ARG A 183 -16.25 -6.58 -15.82
C ARG A 183 -15.68 -5.33 -15.19
N ASP A 184 -14.96 -5.47 -14.08
CA ASP A 184 -14.41 -4.33 -13.37
C ASP A 184 -13.10 -3.91 -14.04
N VAL A 185 -12.88 -2.60 -14.11
CA VAL A 185 -11.64 -2.00 -14.62
C VAL A 185 -11.01 -1.25 -13.47
N ALA A 186 -9.74 -1.56 -13.21
CA ALA A 186 -8.94 -0.83 -12.25
C ALA A 186 -7.89 -0.01 -13.00
N ALA A 187 -7.63 1.20 -12.51
CA ALA A 187 -6.62 2.07 -13.06
C ALA A 187 -5.82 2.75 -11.95
N TRP A 188 -4.56 3.04 -12.24
CA TRP A 188 -3.68 3.79 -11.35
C TRP A 188 -2.84 4.80 -12.14
N ASP A 189 -2.78 6.02 -11.62
CA ASP A 189 -2.18 7.16 -12.30
C ASP A 189 -0.66 7.20 -12.17
N ILE A 190 0.01 7.64 -13.25
CA ILE A 190 1.44 7.93 -13.27
C ILE A 190 1.63 9.43 -13.10
N ILE A 191 2.05 9.83 -11.90
CA ILE A 191 2.24 11.24 -11.53
C ILE A 191 3.73 11.50 -11.28
N PRO A 192 4.44 12.21 -12.19
CA PRO A 192 5.86 12.50 -12.01
C PRO A 192 6.16 13.30 -10.74
N GLY A 193 7.33 13.04 -10.13
CA GLY A 193 7.83 13.81 -8.99
C GLY A 193 7.28 13.41 -7.62
N THR A 194 6.44 12.37 -7.56
CA THR A 194 5.94 11.77 -6.32
C THR A 194 6.50 10.35 -6.18
N CYS A 195 5.63 9.36 -6.31
CA CYS A 195 5.85 7.93 -6.14
C CYS A 195 6.14 7.21 -7.45
N ASN A 196 6.47 7.96 -8.51
CA ASN A 196 6.71 7.45 -9.85
C ASN A 196 8.07 7.92 -10.38
N SER A 197 8.79 7.03 -11.07
CA SER A 197 10.06 7.34 -11.72
C SER A 197 10.08 6.85 -13.17
N TYR A 198 11.02 7.40 -13.95
CA TYR A 198 11.25 6.92 -15.32
C TYR A 198 11.72 5.46 -15.30
N GLU A 199 12.62 5.12 -14.39
CA GLU A 199 13.15 3.77 -14.22
C GLU A 199 12.05 2.78 -13.86
N GLY A 200 11.12 3.16 -12.98
CA GLY A 200 9.99 2.33 -12.59
C GLY A 200 9.00 2.10 -13.73
N LEU A 201 8.74 3.13 -14.56
CA LEU A 201 7.93 3.00 -15.78
C LEU A 201 8.61 2.08 -16.80
N LEU A 202 9.92 2.26 -17.03
CA LEU A 202 10.69 1.41 -17.94
C LEU A 202 10.65 -0.05 -17.49
N GLU A 203 10.88 -0.31 -16.21
CA GLU A 203 10.83 -1.66 -15.62
C GLU A 203 9.43 -2.28 -15.77
N ASN A 204 8.37 -1.51 -15.55
CA ASN A 204 6.99 -1.95 -15.81
C ASN A 204 6.79 -2.34 -17.29
N ILE A 205 7.25 -1.53 -18.25
CA ILE A 205 7.11 -1.84 -19.68
C ILE A 205 7.89 -3.11 -20.06
N VAL A 206 9.09 -3.30 -19.49
CA VAL A 206 9.88 -4.53 -19.69
C VAL A 206 9.13 -5.74 -19.12
N TYR A 207 8.54 -5.62 -17.93
CA TYR A 207 7.73 -6.67 -17.33
C TYR A 207 6.51 -7.01 -18.20
N LEU A 208 5.73 -6.00 -18.62
CA LEU A 208 4.56 -6.18 -19.49
C LEU A 208 4.92 -6.84 -20.82
N LYS A 209 6.05 -6.46 -21.41
CA LYS A 209 6.61 -7.14 -22.60
C LYS A 209 6.91 -8.61 -22.36
N SER A 210 7.42 -8.96 -21.18
CA SER A 210 7.78 -10.34 -20.82
C SER A 210 6.57 -11.25 -20.60
N ILE A 211 5.47 -10.70 -20.11
CA ILE A 211 4.25 -11.47 -19.81
C ILE A 211 3.22 -11.41 -20.94
N GLN A 212 3.33 -10.50 -21.91
CA GLN A 212 2.34 -10.33 -22.97
C GLN A 212 2.02 -11.65 -23.70
N GLY A 213 0.81 -12.15 -23.51
CA GLY A 213 0.34 -13.41 -24.10
C GLY A 213 0.76 -14.67 -23.36
N LYS A 214 1.32 -14.52 -22.15
CA LYS A 214 1.65 -15.63 -21.26
C LYS A 214 0.37 -16.23 -20.67
N TYR A 215 -0.59 -15.38 -20.33
CA TYR A 215 -1.84 -15.82 -19.71
C TYR A 215 -2.93 -15.93 -20.79
N GLN A 216 -3.50 -17.12 -20.91
CA GLN A 216 -4.62 -17.33 -21.83
C GLN A 216 -5.83 -16.50 -21.35
N THR A 217 -6.51 -15.85 -22.30
CA THR A 217 -7.80 -15.20 -22.07
C THR A 217 -8.93 -16.24 -22.06
N ASP A 218 -10.11 -15.88 -21.55
CA ASP A 218 -11.29 -16.76 -21.59
C ASP A 218 -11.67 -17.22 -22.99
N MET A 219 -11.49 -16.37 -24.01
CA MET A 219 -11.69 -16.77 -25.40
C MET A 219 -10.75 -17.92 -25.78
N ASN A 220 -9.47 -17.87 -25.37
CA ASN A 220 -8.53 -18.94 -25.66
C ASN A 220 -8.88 -20.24 -24.91
N LEU A 221 -9.42 -20.16 -23.70
CA LEU A 221 -9.86 -21.32 -22.92
C LEU A 221 -11.17 -21.92 -23.46
N MET A 222 -12.16 -21.10 -23.81
CA MET A 222 -13.42 -21.57 -24.44
C MET A 222 -13.17 -22.19 -25.82
N PHE A 223 -12.24 -21.64 -26.61
CA PHE A 223 -11.90 -22.21 -27.93
C PHE A 223 -10.96 -23.42 -27.86
N ALA A 224 -10.31 -23.67 -26.71
CA ALA A 224 -9.54 -24.90 -26.50
C ALA A 224 -10.46 -26.12 -26.28
N GLU A 225 -11.69 -25.91 -25.83
CA GLU A 225 -12.68 -26.98 -25.60
C GLU A 225 -13.47 -27.38 -26.86
N ASP A 226 -13.52 -26.52 -27.89
CA ASP A 226 -14.23 -26.79 -29.16
C ASP A 226 -13.29 -26.63 -30.39
N PRO A 227 -12.88 -27.75 -31.03
CA PRO A 227 -11.99 -27.74 -32.20
C PRO A 227 -12.48 -26.90 -33.39
N SER A 228 -13.78 -26.60 -33.47
CA SER A 228 -14.38 -25.84 -34.57
C SER A 228 -14.07 -24.33 -34.52
N PHE A 229 -13.54 -23.82 -33.40
CA PHE A 229 -13.20 -22.40 -33.22
C PHE A 229 -11.68 -22.11 -33.24
N THR A 230 -10.85 -23.08 -33.65
CA THR A 230 -9.39 -22.90 -33.73
C THR A 230 -8.92 -21.81 -34.72
N GLU A 231 -9.77 -21.39 -35.67
CA GLU A 231 -9.48 -20.24 -36.54
C GLU A 231 -9.77 -18.88 -35.88
N LEU A 232 -10.63 -18.85 -34.85
CA LEU A 232 -10.95 -17.67 -34.03
C LEU A 232 -10.01 -17.54 -32.81
N SER A 233 -9.36 -18.62 -32.40
CA SER A 233 -8.29 -18.62 -31.38
C SER A 233 -6.95 -18.09 -31.91
N SER A 234 -6.95 -17.36 -33.03
CA SER A 234 -5.74 -16.70 -33.50
C SER A 234 -5.34 -15.65 -32.46
N PRO A 235 -4.08 -15.63 -31.96
CA PRO A 235 -3.55 -14.62 -31.05
C PRO A 235 -3.33 -13.29 -31.80
N LYS A 236 -4.29 -12.88 -32.63
CA LYS A 236 -4.16 -11.79 -33.60
C LYS A 236 -4.09 -10.42 -32.95
N GLU A 237 -4.44 -10.29 -31.68
CA GLU A 237 -4.18 -9.04 -30.95
C GLU A 237 -3.12 -9.17 -29.87
N ASN A 238 -2.92 -10.36 -29.25
CA ASN A 238 -1.90 -10.61 -28.22
C ASN A 238 -1.71 -9.41 -27.27
N ASN A 239 -2.79 -8.74 -26.88
CA ASN A 239 -2.74 -7.54 -26.07
C ASN A 239 -2.22 -7.94 -24.68
N SER A 240 -1.48 -7.02 -24.06
CA SER A 240 -1.00 -7.19 -22.71
C SER A 240 -2.18 -7.13 -21.74
N GLU A 241 -2.01 -7.86 -20.65
CA GLU A 241 -2.94 -7.97 -19.55
C GLU A 241 -3.12 -6.63 -18.80
N VAL A 242 -2.15 -5.74 -18.92
CA VAL A 242 -2.21 -4.35 -18.43
C VAL A 242 -1.93 -3.41 -19.60
N GLU A 243 -2.77 -2.41 -19.76
CA GLU A 243 -2.64 -1.38 -20.78
C GLU A 243 -2.03 -0.10 -20.17
N ILE A 244 -1.42 0.74 -20.99
CA ILE A 244 -1.04 2.10 -20.59
C ILE A 244 -1.85 3.09 -21.42
N TRP A 245 -2.59 3.97 -20.75
CA TRP A 245 -3.40 5.00 -21.40
C TRP A 245 -2.72 6.35 -21.22
N VAL A 246 -2.48 7.04 -22.33
CA VAL A 246 -1.89 8.39 -22.35
C VAL A 246 -2.88 9.36 -22.96
N GLN A 247 -3.22 10.43 -22.23
CA GLN A 247 -4.11 11.46 -22.70
C GLN A 247 -3.53 12.15 -23.95
N LYS A 248 -4.33 12.23 -25.02
CA LYS A 248 -3.93 12.83 -26.30
C LYS A 248 -3.84 14.35 -26.25
N GLU A 249 -4.70 14.97 -25.44
CA GLU A 249 -4.77 16.42 -25.27
C GLU A 249 -5.14 16.77 -23.84
N LYS A 250 -4.37 17.69 -23.25
CA LYS A 250 -4.49 18.07 -21.84
C LYS A 250 -5.92 18.51 -21.49
N GLY A 251 -6.48 17.88 -20.46
CA GLY A 251 -7.84 18.16 -19.99
C GLY A 251 -8.97 17.52 -20.80
N LYS A 252 -8.69 16.79 -21.89
CA LYS A 252 -9.71 16.06 -22.68
C LYS A 252 -9.73 14.57 -22.37
N ARG A 253 -10.92 13.96 -22.35
CA ARG A 253 -11.11 12.52 -22.13
C ARG A 253 -10.88 11.70 -23.40
N ALA A 254 -9.72 11.87 -24.03
CA ALA A 254 -9.30 11.11 -25.20
C ALA A 254 -7.89 10.55 -24.98
N TYR A 255 -7.73 9.23 -25.16
CA TYR A 255 -6.50 8.51 -24.85
C TYR A 255 -5.90 7.81 -26.07
N GLU A 256 -4.57 7.77 -26.14
CA GLU A 256 -3.79 6.79 -26.88
C GLU A 256 -3.58 5.59 -25.95
N VAL A 257 -3.90 4.39 -26.42
CA VAL A 257 -3.86 3.16 -25.62
C VAL A 257 -2.72 2.29 -26.14
N PHE A 258 -1.81 1.92 -25.25
CA PHE A 258 -0.71 0.99 -25.52
C PHE A 258 -1.07 -0.38 -24.97
N THR A 259 -1.36 -1.32 -25.87
CA THR A 259 -1.73 -2.71 -25.55
C THR A 259 -0.69 -3.73 -25.98
N SER A 260 0.29 -3.37 -26.81
CA SER A 260 1.30 -4.30 -27.32
C SER A 260 2.71 -3.77 -27.10
N PHE A 261 3.50 -4.52 -26.34
CA PHE A 261 4.85 -4.18 -25.90
C PHE A 261 5.94 -5.05 -26.57
N LYS A 262 5.58 -6.20 -27.17
CA LYS A 262 6.51 -7.09 -27.87
C LYS A 262 7.18 -6.44 -29.08
N SER A 263 6.43 -5.61 -29.81
CA SER A 263 6.89 -4.95 -31.04
C SER A 263 7.60 -3.62 -30.82
N CYS A 264 7.65 -3.09 -29.59
CA CYS A 264 8.28 -1.82 -29.29
C CYS A 264 9.64 -1.99 -28.57
N ASP A 265 10.50 -0.98 -28.71
CA ASP A 265 11.63 -0.79 -27.80
C ASP A 265 11.10 -0.22 -26.46
N PRO A 266 11.33 -0.90 -25.32
CA PRO A 266 10.84 -0.43 -24.03
C PRO A 266 11.38 0.95 -23.63
N GLY A 267 12.64 1.25 -23.98
CA GLY A 267 13.29 2.52 -23.65
C GLY A 267 12.65 3.70 -24.37
N GLU A 268 12.44 3.58 -25.67
CA GLU A 268 11.78 4.60 -26.48
C GLU A 268 10.30 4.79 -26.09
N LEU A 269 9.57 3.71 -25.81
CA LEU A 269 8.19 3.82 -25.34
C LEU A 269 8.11 4.49 -23.96
N ALA A 270 8.97 4.09 -23.01
CA ALA A 270 9.04 4.71 -21.69
C ALA A 270 9.34 6.21 -21.80
N LYS A 271 10.27 6.62 -22.68
CA LYS A 271 10.59 8.05 -22.91
C LYS A 271 9.36 8.81 -23.40
N LYS A 272 8.65 8.28 -24.40
CA LYS A 272 7.42 8.90 -24.94
C LYS A 272 6.38 9.11 -23.84
N ILE A 273 6.05 8.06 -23.09
CA ILE A 273 5.03 8.11 -22.04
C ILE A 273 5.46 9.06 -20.91
N TRP A 274 6.72 8.98 -20.48
CA TRP A 274 7.24 9.81 -19.39
C TRP A 274 7.26 11.31 -19.74
N MET A 275 7.59 11.66 -20.99
CA MET A 275 7.51 13.05 -21.45
C MET A 275 6.07 13.57 -21.41
N ALA A 276 5.09 12.79 -21.88
CA ALA A 276 3.68 13.18 -21.82
C ALA A 276 3.23 13.43 -20.37
N ALA A 277 3.59 12.53 -19.44
CA ALA A 277 3.30 12.72 -18.02
C ALA A 277 3.93 14.01 -17.46
N LYS A 278 5.20 14.31 -17.82
CA LYS A 278 5.89 15.54 -17.40
C LYS A 278 5.28 16.82 -17.97
N GLU A 279 4.64 16.75 -19.14
CA GLU A 279 3.88 17.86 -19.74
C GLU A 279 2.49 18.05 -19.08
N GLY A 280 2.16 17.19 -18.10
CA GLY A 280 0.92 17.20 -17.36
C GLY A 280 -0.24 16.58 -18.13
N MET A 281 0.04 15.69 -19.08
CA MET A 281 -0.97 14.79 -19.64
C MET A 281 -1.33 13.73 -18.62
N HIS A 282 -2.61 13.36 -18.54
CA HIS A 282 -3.04 12.25 -17.71
C HIS A 282 -2.53 10.92 -18.28
N VAL A 283 -1.83 10.15 -17.46
CA VAL A 283 -1.28 8.83 -17.82
C VAL A 283 -1.65 7.85 -16.72
N GLN A 284 -2.11 6.66 -17.11
CA GLN A 284 -2.53 5.62 -16.15
C GLN A 284 -2.23 4.21 -16.67
N TYR A 285 -1.90 3.31 -15.76
CA TYR A 285 -2.00 1.87 -16.00
C TYR A 285 -3.46 1.45 -15.89
N VAL A 286 -3.92 0.59 -16.78
CA VAL A 286 -5.31 0.11 -16.79
C VAL A 286 -5.32 -1.41 -16.89
N THR A 287 -6.05 -2.07 -16.00
CA THR A 287 -6.18 -3.53 -15.99
C THR A 287 -7.65 -3.90 -15.96
N SER A 288 -8.03 -4.83 -16.84
CA SER A 288 -9.29 -5.57 -16.79
C SER A 288 -8.98 -7.03 -16.47
N GLU A 289 -9.85 -7.73 -15.72
CA GLU A 289 -9.61 -9.16 -15.43
C GLU A 289 -9.73 -9.99 -16.72
N ASN A 290 -10.42 -9.50 -17.76
CA ASN A 290 -10.47 -10.10 -19.11
C ASN A 290 -10.89 -11.58 -19.15
N GLY A 291 -11.55 -12.07 -18.09
CA GLY A 291 -12.03 -13.44 -18.04
C GLY A 291 -11.08 -14.42 -17.33
N GLY A 292 -11.70 -15.45 -16.75
CA GLY A 292 -11.06 -16.74 -16.52
C GLY A 292 -10.21 -16.85 -15.29
N GLY A 293 -10.25 -15.91 -14.34
CA GLY A 293 -9.36 -15.94 -13.18
C GLY A 293 -7.92 -15.57 -13.54
N LEU A 294 -7.74 -14.58 -14.43
CA LEU A 294 -6.43 -14.00 -14.75
C LEU A 294 -5.68 -13.59 -13.48
N LEU A 295 -6.37 -12.91 -12.56
CA LEU A 295 -5.77 -12.41 -11.33
C LEU A 295 -5.25 -13.56 -10.46
N ASP A 296 -6.00 -14.64 -10.32
CA ASP A 296 -5.54 -15.86 -9.62
C ASP A 296 -4.26 -16.42 -10.27
N ARG A 297 -4.26 -16.66 -11.59
CA ARG A 297 -3.08 -17.20 -12.30
C ARG A 297 -1.84 -16.33 -12.19
N VAL A 298 -2.00 -15.02 -12.38
CA VAL A 298 -0.89 -14.06 -12.27
C VAL A 298 -0.30 -14.09 -10.87
N HIS A 299 -1.16 -14.13 -9.84
CA HIS A 299 -0.70 -14.18 -8.45
C HIS A 299 -0.01 -15.51 -8.13
N GLU A 300 -0.55 -16.65 -8.57
CA GLU A 300 0.10 -17.96 -8.40
C GLU A 300 1.49 -17.98 -9.03
N ASP A 301 1.62 -17.51 -10.28
CA ASP A 301 2.89 -17.45 -10.98
C ASP A 301 3.88 -16.49 -10.31
N CYS A 302 3.44 -15.30 -9.88
CA CYS A 302 4.28 -14.36 -9.15
C CYS A 302 4.72 -14.89 -7.78
N ILE A 303 3.84 -15.59 -7.05
CA ILE A 303 4.19 -16.24 -5.77
C ILE A 303 5.22 -17.34 -6.02
N GLN A 304 5.04 -18.18 -7.04
CA GLN A 304 6.00 -19.23 -7.36
C GLN A 304 7.37 -18.64 -7.72
N GLN A 305 7.40 -17.58 -8.52
CA GLN A 305 8.65 -16.85 -8.83
C GLN A 305 9.32 -16.27 -7.58
N LEU A 306 8.54 -15.69 -6.66
CA LEU A 306 9.06 -15.19 -5.38
C LEU A 306 9.69 -16.32 -4.57
N GLU A 307 8.97 -17.42 -4.35
CA GLU A 307 9.45 -18.54 -3.54
C GLU A 307 10.71 -19.18 -4.14
N ASP A 308 10.78 -19.31 -5.46
CA ASP A 308 11.98 -19.84 -6.12
C ASP A 308 13.16 -18.88 -6.09
N SER A 309 12.91 -17.57 -6.10
CA SER A 309 13.96 -16.55 -5.96
C SER A 309 14.47 -16.48 -4.52
N LEU A 310 13.59 -16.53 -3.52
CA LEU A 310 13.96 -16.54 -2.10
C LEU A 310 14.74 -17.79 -1.69
N LYS A 311 14.42 -18.97 -2.24
CA LYS A 311 15.21 -20.20 -2.02
C LYS A 311 16.65 -20.08 -2.54
N LYS A 312 16.87 -19.30 -3.59
CA LYS A 312 18.19 -19.08 -4.21
C LYS A 312 18.93 -17.89 -3.60
N ALA A 313 18.20 -16.93 -3.03
CA ALA A 313 18.77 -15.73 -2.45
C ALA A 313 19.66 -16.08 -1.26
N THR A 314 20.91 -15.63 -1.32
CA THR A 314 21.89 -15.80 -0.25
C THR A 314 22.06 -14.51 0.55
N SER A 315 21.89 -13.35 -0.08
CA SER A 315 22.09 -12.05 0.56
C SER A 315 20.78 -11.33 0.89
N LYS A 316 20.84 -10.38 1.84
CA LYS A 316 19.74 -9.44 2.13
C LYS A 316 19.29 -8.70 0.86
N GLN A 317 20.22 -8.26 0.03
CA GLN A 317 19.90 -7.55 -1.22
C GLN A 317 19.07 -8.42 -2.16
N GLU A 318 19.47 -9.67 -2.40
CA GLU A 318 18.74 -10.60 -3.27
C GLU A 318 17.32 -10.90 -2.74
N LYS A 319 17.18 -11.04 -1.42
CA LYS A 319 15.86 -11.21 -0.78
C LYS A 319 14.96 -10.00 -0.99
N LEU A 320 15.48 -8.79 -0.76
CA LEU A 320 14.73 -7.55 -0.96
C LEU A 320 14.33 -7.36 -2.42
N VAL A 321 15.25 -7.62 -3.36
CA VAL A 321 14.94 -7.62 -4.81
C VAL A 321 13.81 -8.59 -5.12
N SER A 322 13.84 -9.80 -4.57
CA SER A 322 12.79 -10.81 -4.78
C SER A 322 11.43 -10.33 -4.25
N ILE A 323 11.40 -9.79 -3.02
CA ILE A 323 10.18 -9.29 -2.36
C ILE A 323 9.59 -8.10 -3.14
N PHE A 324 10.39 -7.09 -3.48
CA PHE A 324 9.88 -5.90 -4.16
C PHE A 324 9.52 -6.15 -5.62
N THR A 325 10.23 -7.05 -6.31
CA THR A 325 9.80 -7.52 -7.65
C THR A 325 8.41 -8.14 -7.59
N PHE A 326 8.18 -9.05 -6.63
CA PHE A 326 6.87 -9.66 -6.42
C PHE A 326 5.79 -8.62 -6.15
N LEU A 327 5.98 -7.75 -5.14
CA LEU A 327 5.00 -6.74 -4.75
C LEU A 327 4.67 -5.79 -5.91
N LYS A 328 5.67 -5.32 -6.65
CA LYS A 328 5.50 -4.44 -7.81
C LYS A 328 4.65 -5.12 -8.89
N HIS A 329 4.97 -6.36 -9.24
CA HIS A 329 4.24 -7.10 -10.26
C HIS A 329 2.78 -7.33 -9.88
N VAL A 330 2.48 -7.77 -8.66
CA VAL A 330 1.09 -8.07 -8.27
C VAL A 330 0.24 -6.81 -8.06
N VAL A 331 0.83 -5.72 -7.53
CA VAL A 331 0.11 -4.45 -7.32
C VAL A 331 -0.25 -3.79 -8.65
N LEU A 332 0.58 -3.97 -9.70
CA LEU A 332 0.32 -3.42 -11.04
C LEU A 332 -1.02 -3.87 -11.63
N PHE A 333 -1.51 -5.07 -11.30
CA PHE A 333 -2.80 -5.60 -11.76
C PHE A 333 -4.01 -5.07 -10.98
N HIS A 334 -3.76 -4.38 -9.86
CA HIS A 334 -4.76 -3.83 -8.97
C HIS A 334 -5.92 -4.81 -8.69
N PRO A 335 -5.64 -5.96 -8.03
CA PRO A 335 -6.50 -7.13 -8.08
C PRO A 335 -7.78 -7.04 -7.23
N PHE A 336 -7.87 -6.04 -6.36
CA PHE A 336 -9.06 -5.75 -5.56
C PHE A 336 -9.66 -4.42 -6.02
N ASP A 337 -10.98 -4.26 -5.88
CA ASP A 337 -11.65 -2.98 -6.14
C ASP A 337 -11.12 -1.84 -5.26
N ASP A 338 -10.76 -2.17 -4.03
CA ASP A 338 -10.24 -1.27 -3.00
C ASP A 338 -9.30 -2.03 -2.06
N GLY A 339 -8.58 -1.34 -1.17
CA GLY A 339 -7.74 -1.99 -0.16
C GLY A 339 -6.43 -2.59 -0.67
N VAL A 340 -6.02 -2.33 -1.92
CA VAL A 340 -4.77 -2.83 -2.49
C VAL A 340 -3.55 -2.33 -1.70
N GLY A 341 -3.45 -1.03 -1.43
CA GLY A 341 -2.33 -0.47 -0.64
C GLY A 341 -2.26 -1.04 0.78
N ARG A 342 -3.42 -1.19 1.44
CA ARG A 342 -3.52 -1.82 2.78
C ARG A 342 -3.04 -3.26 2.77
N THR A 343 -3.47 -4.03 1.79
CA THR A 343 -3.17 -5.46 1.69
C THR A 343 -1.72 -5.69 1.31
N TYR A 344 -1.24 -5.09 0.23
CA TYR A 344 0.08 -5.38 -0.32
C TYR A 344 1.18 -4.52 0.31
N SER A 345 1.01 -3.19 0.25
CA SER A 345 2.07 -2.26 0.66
C SER A 345 2.24 -2.16 2.17
N MET A 346 1.15 -2.22 2.94
CA MET A 346 1.19 -2.02 4.40
C MET A 346 1.26 -3.32 5.20
N LEU A 347 0.62 -4.41 4.75
CA LEU A 347 0.52 -5.65 5.54
C LEU A 347 1.34 -6.80 4.95
N LEU A 348 1.13 -7.16 3.67
CA LEU A 348 1.82 -8.28 3.04
C LEU A 348 3.33 -8.02 2.95
N MET A 349 3.74 -6.78 2.68
CA MET A 349 5.15 -6.41 2.73
C MET A 349 5.77 -6.72 4.11
N GLN A 350 5.12 -6.35 5.21
CA GLN A 350 5.62 -6.61 6.55
C GLN A 350 5.69 -8.11 6.85
N TYR A 351 4.70 -8.88 6.39
CA TYR A 351 4.72 -10.33 6.44
C TYR A 351 5.96 -10.91 5.74
N LEU A 352 6.21 -10.50 4.49
CA LEU A 352 7.34 -10.98 3.70
C LEU A 352 8.68 -10.62 4.32
N LEU A 353 8.83 -9.39 4.82
CA LEU A 353 10.03 -8.95 5.52
C LEU A 353 10.28 -9.80 6.77
N MET A 354 9.30 -9.89 7.67
CA MET A 354 9.46 -10.64 8.91
C MET A 354 9.68 -12.14 8.68
N ARG A 355 8.99 -12.75 7.72
CA ARG A 355 9.15 -14.16 7.33
C ARG A 355 10.58 -14.46 6.90
N GLU A 356 11.20 -13.52 6.18
CA GLU A 356 12.58 -13.63 5.71
C GLU A 356 13.65 -13.13 6.72
N ASN A 357 13.22 -12.85 7.95
CA ASN A 357 14.05 -12.32 9.03
C ASN A 357 14.68 -10.95 8.68
N LEU A 358 13.90 -10.09 8.04
CA LEU A 358 14.22 -8.71 7.72
C LEU A 358 13.44 -7.76 8.63
N MET A 359 14.01 -6.58 8.89
CA MET A 359 13.42 -5.57 9.75
C MET A 359 12.09 -5.05 9.17
N PRO A 360 10.98 -5.05 9.93
CA PRO A 360 9.78 -4.29 9.57
C PRO A 360 10.10 -2.80 9.47
N VAL A 361 9.54 -2.10 8.49
CA VAL A 361 9.87 -0.69 8.23
C VAL A 361 8.62 0.16 8.00
N MET A 362 8.74 1.46 8.26
CA MET A 362 7.70 2.46 7.98
C MET A 362 8.13 3.33 6.80
N PHE A 363 7.46 3.17 5.66
CA PHE A 363 7.70 4.00 4.47
C PHE A 363 7.10 5.39 4.60
N GLU A 364 7.67 6.31 3.82
CA GLU A 364 7.13 7.67 3.73
C GLU A 364 5.79 7.66 2.98
N ASP A 365 5.75 6.97 1.84
CA ASP A 365 4.56 6.74 1.03
C ASP A 365 4.52 5.28 0.54
N SER A 366 3.39 4.61 0.78
CA SER A 366 3.21 3.19 0.43
C SER A 366 2.80 3.00 -1.04
N ASN A 367 2.39 4.07 -1.72
CA ASN A 367 1.93 4.08 -3.11
C ASN A 367 3.07 4.10 -4.13
N MET A 368 4.32 4.09 -3.66
CA MET A 368 5.52 4.05 -4.51
C MET A 368 5.80 2.69 -5.15
N ILE A 369 5.22 1.60 -4.62
CA ILE A 369 5.48 0.22 -5.08
C ILE A 369 5.26 0.04 -6.59
N PRO A 370 4.11 0.42 -7.19
CA PRO A 370 3.94 0.28 -8.62
C PRO A 370 4.81 1.25 -9.44
N GLY A 371 5.13 2.43 -8.90
CA GLY A 371 5.72 3.54 -9.66
C GLY A 371 7.25 3.66 -9.64
N LEU A 372 7.94 3.14 -8.61
CA LEU A 372 9.42 3.12 -8.54
C LEU A 372 10.00 1.83 -9.10
N SER A 373 11.28 1.84 -9.51
CA SER A 373 11.99 0.61 -9.87
C SER A 373 12.30 -0.24 -8.64
N VAL A 374 12.53 -1.55 -8.82
CA VAL A 374 12.90 -2.44 -7.72
C VAL A 374 14.17 -1.95 -7.01
N GLU A 375 15.16 -1.42 -7.73
CA GLU A 375 16.36 -0.83 -7.12
C GLU A 375 16.01 0.36 -6.21
N GLN A 376 15.13 1.25 -6.66
CA GLN A 376 14.67 2.40 -5.87
C GLN A 376 13.88 1.96 -4.63
N LEU A 377 13.02 0.94 -4.75
CA LEU A 377 12.28 0.36 -3.63
C LEU A 377 13.21 -0.29 -2.59
N VAL A 378 14.24 -1.00 -3.04
CA VAL A 378 15.26 -1.57 -2.14
C VAL A 378 16.03 -0.46 -1.43
N ASN A 379 16.43 0.60 -2.13
CA ASN A 379 17.11 1.74 -1.51
C ASN A 379 16.23 2.43 -0.46
N GLU A 380 14.94 2.56 -0.73
CA GLU A 380 13.97 3.11 0.21
C GLU A 380 13.77 2.20 1.44
N TYR A 381 13.74 0.88 1.26
CA TYR A 381 13.81 -0.07 2.37
C TYR A 381 15.08 0.15 3.21
N LEU A 382 16.26 0.24 2.59
CA LEU A 382 17.51 0.40 3.34
C LEU A 382 17.58 1.74 4.09
N ARG A 383 16.95 2.79 3.54
CA ARG A 383 16.76 4.07 4.25
C ARG A 383 15.84 3.88 5.46
N ALA A 384 14.67 3.27 5.26
CA ALA A 384 13.68 3.07 6.31
C ALA A 384 14.14 2.07 7.39
N GLU A 385 14.97 1.09 7.05
CA GLU A 385 15.60 0.15 7.99
C GLU A 385 16.55 0.89 8.95
N LYS A 386 17.40 1.79 8.43
CA LYS A 386 18.28 2.63 9.26
C LYS A 386 17.48 3.51 10.21
N GLU A 387 16.36 4.03 9.74
CA GLU A 387 15.46 4.86 10.56
C GLU A 387 14.73 4.04 11.62
N MET A 388 14.25 2.84 11.28
CA MET A 388 13.68 1.92 12.26
C MET A 388 14.69 1.58 13.35
N LEU A 389 15.96 1.39 13.02
CA LEU A 389 17.01 1.19 14.03
C LEU A 389 17.14 2.39 15.00
N LEU A 390 16.91 3.62 14.55
CA LEU A 390 16.84 4.78 15.44
C LEU A 390 15.62 4.71 16.36
N VAL A 391 14.45 4.33 15.82
CA VAL A 391 13.22 4.12 16.62
C VAL A 391 13.42 3.05 17.69
N LEU A 392 14.05 1.92 17.35
CA LEU A 392 14.28 0.82 18.29
C LEU A 392 15.32 1.16 19.37
N ASN A 393 16.30 2.03 19.05
CA ASN A 393 17.32 2.47 20.00
C ASN A 393 16.84 3.60 20.91
N ASP A 394 16.01 4.51 20.39
CA ASP A 394 15.38 5.60 21.13
C ASP A 394 13.90 5.72 20.73
N PRO A 395 12.98 5.11 21.50
CA PRO A 395 11.54 5.19 21.22
C PRO A 395 10.97 6.61 21.22
N ASN A 396 11.67 7.63 21.74
CA ASN A 396 11.22 9.02 21.64
C ASN A 396 11.50 9.62 20.25
N TYR A 397 12.41 9.03 19.47
CA TYR A 397 12.72 9.49 18.12
C TYR A 397 11.46 9.55 17.24
N ILE A 398 10.61 8.52 17.29
CA ILE A 398 9.37 8.42 16.50
C ILE A 398 8.34 9.52 16.82
N LYS A 399 8.40 10.09 18.03
CA LYS A 399 7.54 11.18 18.49
C LYS A 399 8.11 12.57 18.14
N GLY A 400 9.39 12.63 17.80
CA GLY A 400 10.10 13.88 17.54
C GLY A 400 9.88 14.42 16.12
N SER A 401 10.18 15.70 15.94
CA SER A 401 10.16 16.37 14.63
C SER A 401 11.24 15.88 13.66
N LYS A 402 12.25 15.15 14.17
CA LYS A 402 13.29 14.52 13.35
C LYS A 402 12.81 13.27 12.61
N PHE A 403 11.69 12.68 13.03
CA PHE A 403 11.08 11.52 12.37
C PHE A 403 10.08 11.93 11.30
N SER A 404 9.24 12.93 11.61
CA SER A 404 8.32 13.56 10.66
C SER A 404 8.09 15.01 11.06
N ASN A 405 7.79 15.88 10.10
CA ASN A 405 7.43 17.27 10.37
C ASN A 405 6.42 17.76 9.32
N PRO A 406 5.17 18.07 9.69
CA PRO A 406 4.59 17.95 11.05
C PRO A 406 4.49 16.50 11.56
N ASN A 407 4.69 16.29 12.86
CA ASN A 407 4.45 14.99 13.52
C ASN A 407 3.22 15.04 14.43
N VAL A 408 2.64 13.87 14.69
CA VAL A 408 1.56 13.69 15.66
C VAL A 408 2.03 12.77 16.77
N ASP A 409 2.09 13.28 17.99
CA ASP A 409 2.35 12.47 19.19
C ASP A 409 1.10 11.65 19.55
N THR A 410 1.26 10.34 19.71
CA THR A 410 0.15 9.41 19.96
C THR A 410 -0.57 9.72 21.27
N ASP A 411 0.16 10.04 22.34
CA ASP A 411 -0.43 10.31 23.65
C ASP A 411 -1.28 11.59 23.63
N SER A 412 -0.78 12.63 22.97
CA SER A 412 -1.47 13.90 22.77
C SER A 412 -2.71 13.73 21.88
N LEU A 413 -2.59 12.96 20.78
CA LEU A 413 -3.71 12.65 19.89
C LEU A 413 -4.82 11.91 20.65
N LEU A 414 -4.47 10.87 21.43
CA LEU A 414 -5.45 10.10 22.19
C LEU A 414 -6.17 10.94 23.25
N LYS A 415 -5.44 11.80 23.96
CA LYS A 415 -6.04 12.70 24.97
C LYS A 415 -7.03 13.69 24.37
N SER A 416 -6.88 14.05 23.10
CA SER A 416 -7.80 14.95 22.41
C SER A 416 -9.00 14.24 21.79
N GLN A 417 -9.06 12.90 21.78
CA GLN A 417 -10.19 12.16 21.24
C GLN A 417 -11.28 11.92 22.28
N ASP A 418 -12.50 11.63 21.82
CA ASP A 418 -13.59 11.18 22.68
C ASP A 418 -13.33 9.78 23.29
N SER A 419 -14.20 9.37 24.22
CA SER A 419 -14.08 8.09 24.90
C SER A 419 -14.21 6.88 23.98
N GLU A 420 -14.94 7.00 22.86
CA GLU A 420 -15.16 5.91 21.91
C GLU A 420 -13.88 5.63 21.12
N HIS A 421 -13.28 6.66 20.54
CA HIS A 421 -12.01 6.59 19.83
C HIS A 421 -10.87 6.12 20.75
N GLN A 422 -10.83 6.60 22.00
CA GLN A 422 -9.86 6.12 22.99
C GLN A 422 -10.05 4.62 23.27
N ALA A 423 -11.28 4.17 23.51
CA ALA A 423 -11.58 2.76 23.77
C ALA A 423 -11.23 1.87 22.57
N MET A 424 -11.56 2.30 21.36
CA MET A 424 -11.22 1.60 20.12
C MET A 424 -9.71 1.43 19.98
N PHE A 425 -8.93 2.50 20.17
CA PHE A 425 -7.48 2.44 20.10
C PHE A 425 -6.90 1.48 21.14
N GLN A 426 -7.38 1.54 22.39
CA GLN A 426 -6.91 0.64 23.45
C GLN A 426 -7.28 -0.82 23.17
N GLY A 427 -8.44 -1.07 22.56
CA GLY A 427 -8.84 -2.39 22.07
C GLY A 427 -7.86 -2.91 21.01
N CYS A 428 -7.54 -2.10 20.01
CA CYS A 428 -6.57 -2.43 18.97
C CYS A 428 -5.17 -2.71 19.54
N LEU A 429 -4.70 -1.83 20.42
CA LEU A 429 -3.41 -1.97 21.10
C LEU A 429 -3.33 -3.26 21.92
N SER A 430 -4.41 -3.63 22.60
CA SER A 430 -4.48 -4.86 23.40
C SER A 430 -4.41 -6.11 22.53
N LEU A 431 -5.16 -6.14 21.41
CA LEU A 431 -5.07 -7.22 20.43
C LEU A 431 -3.65 -7.39 19.90
N LEU A 432 -3.00 -6.28 19.54
CA LEU A 432 -1.67 -6.32 18.98
C LEU A 432 -0.61 -6.78 20.00
N LYS A 433 -0.70 -6.31 21.26
CA LYS A 433 0.18 -6.76 22.34
C LYS A 433 0.10 -8.27 22.56
N ILE A 434 -1.09 -8.85 22.49
CA ILE A 434 -1.28 -10.31 22.59
C ILE A 434 -0.55 -11.00 21.43
N ALA A 435 -0.78 -10.57 20.19
CA ALA A 435 -0.14 -11.16 19.02
C ALA A 435 1.40 -11.04 19.04
N PHE A 436 1.93 -9.88 19.47
CA PHE A 436 3.38 -9.68 19.66
C PHE A 436 3.95 -10.65 20.70
N HIS A 437 3.28 -10.77 21.85
CA HIS A 437 3.72 -11.65 22.93
C HIS A 437 3.72 -13.13 22.51
N GLU A 438 2.67 -13.59 21.83
CA GLU A 438 2.58 -14.97 21.33
C GLU A 438 3.67 -15.29 20.32
N LEU A 439 3.99 -14.35 19.42
CA LEU A 439 5.06 -14.52 18.44
C LEU A 439 6.44 -14.52 19.12
N GLU A 440 6.67 -13.63 20.09
CA GLU A 440 7.92 -13.60 20.86
C GLU A 440 8.15 -14.91 21.64
N LEU A 441 7.10 -15.43 22.31
CA LEU A 441 7.18 -16.71 23.02
C LEU A 441 7.55 -17.86 22.09
N SER A 442 6.94 -17.92 20.89
CA SER A 442 7.27 -18.92 19.87
C SER A 442 8.73 -18.83 19.42
N ALA A 443 9.23 -17.61 19.18
CA ALA A 443 10.62 -17.37 18.79
C ALA A 443 11.62 -17.76 19.91
N ALA A 444 11.27 -17.53 21.18
CA ALA A 444 12.08 -17.95 22.32
C ALA A 444 12.12 -19.49 22.45
N THR A 445 11.01 -20.19 22.24
CA THR A 445 10.98 -21.66 22.32
C THR A 445 11.77 -22.35 21.19
N ASN A 446 11.79 -21.77 19.99
CA ASN A 446 12.51 -22.33 18.84
C ASN A 446 14.02 -22.05 18.87
N SER A 447 14.50 -21.19 19.78
CA SER A 447 15.93 -20.85 19.95
C SER A 447 16.63 -21.62 21.07
N LEU A 448 15.91 -22.48 21.81
CA LEU A 448 16.52 -23.40 22.77
C LEU A 448 17.19 -24.57 22.02
N PRO A 449 18.50 -24.82 22.20
CA PRO A 449 19.16 -25.96 21.57
C PRO A 449 18.58 -27.25 22.15
N ASN A 450 18.20 -28.18 21.28
CA ASN A 450 17.96 -29.58 21.61
C ASN A 450 19.26 -30.21 22.17
N LYS A 451 19.57 -29.92 23.44
CA LYS A 451 20.42 -30.77 24.26
C LYS A 451 19.50 -31.84 24.83
N ILE A 452 19.43 -32.99 24.15
CA ILE A 452 19.42 -34.35 24.72
C ILE A 452 19.37 -35.30 23.52
N SER A 453 20.56 -35.76 23.11
CA SER A 453 20.75 -37.13 22.62
C SER A 453 22.23 -37.48 22.79
N GLU A 454 22.65 -37.66 24.05
CA GLU A 454 23.85 -38.45 24.31
C GLU A 454 23.51 -39.91 24.02
N THR A 455 24.02 -40.41 22.89
CA THR A 455 24.04 -41.83 22.57
C THR A 455 25.10 -42.50 23.45
N PRO A 456 24.77 -43.57 24.22
CA PRO A 456 25.77 -44.30 24.97
C PRO A 456 26.65 -45.10 24.01
N THR A 457 27.94 -44.82 23.99
CA THR A 457 28.95 -45.64 23.34
C THR A 457 29.09 -46.97 24.09
N THR A 458 28.53 -48.04 23.52
CA THR A 458 28.85 -49.41 23.92
C THR A 458 30.25 -49.77 23.45
N THR A 459 31.20 -49.78 24.38
CA THR A 459 32.46 -50.53 24.29
C THR A 459 32.17 -52.02 24.09
N LYS A 460 32.60 -52.59 22.96
CA LYS A 460 32.77 -54.04 22.80
C LYS A 460 34.16 -54.45 23.30
N ARG A 461 34.18 -55.25 24.38
CA ARG A 461 35.20 -56.29 24.61
C ARG A 461 34.79 -57.52 23.77
N VAL A 462 35.67 -57.99 22.89
CA VAL A 462 36.32 -59.31 22.83
C VAL A 462 37.38 -59.21 21.74
#